data_AF-A0A922S177-F1
#
_entry.id   AF-A0A922S177-F1
#
_cell.length_a   1.000
_cell.length_b   1.000
_cell.length_c   1.000
_cell.angle_alpha   90.00
_cell.angle_beta   90.00
_cell.angle_gamma   90.00
#
_symmetry.space_group_name_H-M   'P 1'
#
loop_
_entity.id
_entity.type
_entity.pdbx_description
1 polymer ?
#
loop_
_entity_poly.entity_id
_entity_poly.type
_entity_poly.pdbx_seq_one_letter_code
_entity_poly.pdbx_strand_id
1 'polypeptide(L)'
;MRKFLSLRSGDYKPRDDLTPCKFCGYLNPRNFLCTNCYSKVREETNFLRSLVNGQLPSDHEVKFIYNDDNSTNASVSNAEVKVPGSRPSWFPSTLQETKSPGGENS
;
A
#
# COMPACT_ATOMS: atom_id res chain seq x y z
N MET A 1 31.90 -35.78 3.32
CA MET A 1 30.82 -36.26 4.21
C MET A 1 29.71 -35.23 4.24
N ARG A 2 28.52 -35.54 3.73
CA ARG A 2 27.35 -34.64 3.83
C ARG A 2 26.69 -34.87 5.20
N LYS A 3 26.76 -33.88 6.09
CA LYS A 3 26.03 -33.90 7.36
C LYS A 3 24.55 -33.74 7.04
N PHE A 4 23.81 -34.86 6.96
CA PHE A 4 22.36 -34.82 6.98
C PHE A 4 21.94 -34.34 8.38
N LEU A 5 21.43 -33.11 8.45
CA LEU A 5 20.75 -32.63 9.65
C LEU A 5 19.52 -33.52 9.85
N SER A 6 19.57 -34.39 10.86
CA SER A 6 18.40 -35.13 11.32
C SER A 6 17.45 -34.13 11.98
N LEU A 7 16.62 -33.48 11.17
CA LEU A 7 15.43 -32.81 11.66
C LEU A 7 14.58 -33.90 12.28
N ARG A 8 14.51 -33.96 13.62
CA ARG A 8 13.60 -34.88 14.32
C ARG A 8 12.19 -34.59 13.82
N SER A 9 11.64 -35.48 13.01
CA SER A 9 10.40 -35.29 12.24
C SER A 9 9.13 -35.28 13.11
N GLY A 10 9.22 -34.98 14.41
CA GLY A 10 8.10 -35.03 15.36
C GLY A 10 7.63 -33.68 15.89
N ASP A 11 8.46 -32.62 15.86
CA ASP A 11 8.18 -31.39 16.63
C ASP A 11 7.63 -30.23 15.77
N TYR A 12 7.57 -30.38 14.44
CA TYR A 12 7.12 -29.34 13.52
C TYR A 12 6.18 -29.90 12.46
N LYS A 13 5.02 -29.27 12.28
CA LYS A 13 4.06 -29.59 11.21
C LYS A 13 4.26 -28.63 10.02
N PRO A 14 4.25 -29.13 8.77
CA PRO A 14 4.24 -28.27 7.59
C PRO A 14 3.06 -27.30 7.61
N ARG A 15 3.29 -26.09 7.09
CA ARG A 15 2.25 -25.06 6.95
C ARG A 15 1.45 -25.32 5.68
N ASP A 16 0.15 -25.50 5.81
CA ASP A 16 -0.82 -25.72 4.72
C ASP A 16 -1.65 -24.46 4.39
N ASP A 17 -1.50 -23.41 5.20
CA ASP A 17 -2.21 -22.15 5.07
C ASP A 17 -1.51 -21.13 4.16
N LEU A 18 -0.32 -21.44 3.65
CA LEU A 18 0.43 -20.53 2.78
C LEU A 18 -0.13 -20.51 1.36
N THR A 19 -0.41 -19.32 0.85
CA THR A 19 -0.89 -19.10 -0.52
C THR A 19 -0.09 -17.98 -1.19
N PRO A 20 0.13 -18.03 -2.52
CA PRO A 20 0.83 -16.97 -3.22
C PRO A 20 -0.01 -15.68 -3.27
N CYS A 21 0.60 -14.56 -2.95
CA CYS A 21 -0.01 -13.24 -3.06
C CYS A 21 -0.37 -12.93 -4.53
N LYS A 22 -1.60 -12.50 -4.77
CA LYS A 22 -2.09 -12.14 -6.12
C LYS A 22 -1.36 -10.95 -6.76
N PHE A 23 -0.70 -10.12 -5.96
CA PHE A 23 -0.01 -8.91 -6.44
C PHE A 23 1.48 -9.10 -6.66
N CYS A 24 2.18 -9.87 -5.81
CA CYS A 24 3.64 -10.01 -5.89
C CYS A 24 4.16 -11.46 -5.91
N GLY A 25 3.29 -12.46 -5.81
CA GLY A 25 3.66 -13.88 -5.86
C GLY A 25 4.30 -14.45 -4.59
N TYR A 26 4.68 -13.63 -3.60
CA TYR A 26 5.23 -14.11 -2.32
C TYR A 26 4.21 -14.95 -1.55
N LEU A 27 4.68 -16.03 -0.90
CA LEU A 27 3.85 -16.85 -0.02
C LEU A 27 3.48 -16.08 1.24
N ASN A 28 2.19 -16.14 1.59
CA ASN A 28 1.66 -15.52 2.80
C ASN A 28 0.53 -16.37 3.39
N PRO A 29 0.28 -16.31 4.71
CA PRO A 29 -0.86 -16.97 5.33
C PRO A 29 -2.19 -16.54 4.71
N ARG A 30 -3.08 -17.51 4.48
CA ARG A 30 -4.44 -17.29 3.99
C ARG A 30 -5.21 -16.41 4.98
N ASN A 31 -6.05 -15.51 4.46
CA ASN A 31 -6.84 -14.54 5.24
C ASN A 31 -6.02 -13.45 5.94
N PHE A 32 -4.72 -13.32 5.63
CA PHE A 32 -3.88 -12.21 6.10
C PHE A 32 -3.38 -11.37 4.93
N LEU A 33 -3.09 -10.09 5.20
CA LEU A 33 -2.42 -9.21 4.24
C LEU A 33 -1.04 -9.75 3.91
N CYS A 34 -0.65 -9.66 2.65
CA CYS A 34 0.71 -10.01 2.22
C CYS A 34 1.72 -9.10 2.91
N THR A 35 2.57 -9.67 3.76
CA THR A 35 3.58 -8.92 4.51
C THR A 35 4.50 -8.11 3.59
N ASN A 36 4.89 -8.67 2.43
CA ASN A 36 5.75 -7.99 1.47
C ASN A 36 5.07 -6.75 0.83
N CYS A 37 3.81 -6.88 0.41
CA CYS A 37 3.05 -5.74 -0.12
C CYS A 37 2.79 -4.69 0.98
N TYR A 38 2.44 -5.15 2.19
CA TYR A 38 2.21 -4.28 3.33
C TYR A 38 3.46 -3.49 3.72
N SER A 39 4.64 -4.10 3.67
CA SER A 39 5.91 -3.39 3.90
C SER A 39 6.10 -2.22 2.93
N LYS A 40 5.83 -2.41 1.64
CA LYS A 40 5.92 -1.32 0.64
C LYS A 40 4.94 -0.17 0.94
N VAL A 41 3.70 -0.50 1.31
CA VAL A 41 2.70 0.50 1.71
C VAL A 41 3.15 1.24 2.97
N ARG A 42 3.71 0.51 3.95
CA ARG A 42 4.20 1.07 5.20
C ARG A 42 5.39 2.00 4.99
N GLU A 43 6.35 1.60 4.15
CA GLU A 43 7.52 2.41 3.78
C GLU A 43 7.08 3.73 3.16
N GLU A 44 6.20 3.68 2.15
CA GLU A 44 5.67 4.89 1.50
C GLU A 44 4.91 5.77 2.50
N THR A 45 4.01 5.19 3.29
CA THR A 45 3.21 5.96 4.26
C THR A 45 4.09 6.59 5.35
N ASN A 46 5.15 5.91 5.79
CA ASN A 46 6.10 6.47 6.75
C ASN A 46 6.89 7.63 6.14
N PHE A 47 7.26 7.52 4.87
CA PHE A 47 7.87 8.61 4.13
C PHE A 47 6.92 9.81 4.00
N LEU A 48 5.66 9.60 3.62
CA LEU A 48 4.67 10.68 3.57
C LEU A 48 4.46 11.36 4.94
N ARG A 49 4.45 10.58 6.03
CA ARG A 49 4.37 11.12 7.39
C ARG A 49 5.59 11.98 7.76
N SER A 50 6.78 11.65 7.28
CA SER A 50 7.97 12.46 7.59
C SER A 50 7.92 13.83 6.93
N LEU A 51 7.19 13.98 5.81
CA LEU A 51 6.97 15.26 5.14
C LEU A 51 6.03 16.21 5.92
N VAL A 52 5.22 15.67 6.84
CA VAL A 52 4.30 16.43 7.70
C VAL A 52 4.74 16.42 9.17
N ASN A 53 6.04 16.24 9.44
CA ASN A 53 6.60 16.17 10.80
C ASN A 53 5.91 15.13 11.71
N GLY A 54 5.37 14.05 11.12
CA GLY A 54 4.70 12.97 11.84
C GLY A 54 3.27 13.27 12.29
N GLN A 55 2.72 14.45 12.01
CA GLN A 55 1.38 14.83 12.45
C GLN A 55 0.55 15.42 11.31
N LEU A 56 -0.64 14.83 11.10
CA LEU A 56 -1.61 15.39 10.17
C LEU A 56 -2.40 16.51 10.87
N PRO A 57 -2.74 17.60 10.16
CA PRO A 57 -3.64 18.62 10.66
C PRO A 57 -5.03 18.03 10.96
N SER A 58 -5.69 18.57 11.98
CA SER A 58 -7.00 18.13 12.45
C SER A 58 -8.17 18.88 11.81
N ASP A 59 -7.90 20.02 11.20
CA ASP A 59 -8.88 21.00 10.73
C ASP A 59 -9.05 21.03 9.21
N HIS A 60 -8.15 20.39 8.46
CA HIS A 60 -8.21 20.33 7.01
C HIS A 60 -7.59 19.05 6.46
N GLU A 61 -7.91 18.73 5.21
CA GLU A 61 -7.35 17.57 4.52
C GLU A 61 -5.97 17.88 3.92
N VAL A 62 -5.11 16.86 3.90
CA VAL A 62 -3.79 16.93 3.27
C VAL A 62 -3.82 16.15 1.96
N LYS A 63 -3.31 16.77 0.89
CA LYS A 63 -3.16 16.15 -0.42
C LYS A 63 -1.69 16.01 -0.76
N PHE A 64 -1.22 14.78 -0.95
CA PHE A 64 0.14 14.48 -1.39
C PHE A 64 0.24 14.50 -2.92
N ILE A 65 1.14 15.33 -3.45
CA ILE A 65 1.34 15.55 -4.88
C ILE A 65 2.75 15.08 -5.28
N TYR A 66 2.83 14.07 -6.15
CA TYR A 66 4.09 13.56 -6.72
C TYR A 66 4.49 14.35 -7.96
N ASN A 67 5.73 14.17 -8.43
CA ASN A 67 6.27 14.92 -9.57
C ASN A 67 5.51 14.67 -10.89
N ASP A 68 4.95 13.48 -11.04
CA ASP A 68 4.20 13.03 -12.22
C ASP A 68 2.69 13.23 -12.09
N ASP A 69 2.21 13.77 -10.98
CA ASP A 69 0.81 14.15 -10.83
C ASP A 69 0.51 15.41 -11.65
N ASN A 70 -0.48 15.32 -12.53
CA ASN A 70 -1.04 16.51 -13.17
C ASN A 70 -1.66 17.40 -12.09
N SER A 71 -1.21 18.65 -11.97
CA SER A 71 -1.73 19.61 -11.00
C SER A 71 -3.24 19.69 -11.13
N THR A 72 -3.96 19.05 -10.22
CA THR A 72 -5.41 19.06 -10.20
C THR A 72 -5.83 20.29 -9.40
N ASN A 73 -6.63 21.15 -10.03
CA ASN A 73 -7.19 22.37 -9.44
C ASN A 73 -7.53 22.14 -7.96
N ALA A 74 -6.77 22.79 -7.09
CA ALA A 74 -6.92 22.66 -5.65
C ALA A 74 -8.36 23.00 -5.26
N SER A 75 -9.06 22.04 -4.65
CA SER A 75 -10.23 22.39 -3.85
C SER A 75 -9.72 23.29 -2.71
N VAL A 76 -10.47 24.35 -2.44
CA VAL A 76 -10.04 25.53 -1.67
C VAL A 76 -9.63 25.23 -0.21
N SER A 77 -9.84 24.00 0.28
CA SER A 77 -9.57 23.58 1.66
C SER A 77 -8.39 22.64 1.87
N ASN A 78 -7.65 22.21 0.84
CA ASN A 78 -6.65 21.14 1.00
C ASN A 78 -5.23 21.69 1.04
N ALA A 79 -4.45 21.33 2.07
CA ALA A 79 -3.02 21.63 2.11
C ALA A 79 -2.25 20.65 1.23
N GLU A 80 -1.53 21.17 0.23
CA GLU A 80 -0.74 20.36 -0.69
C GLU A 80 0.67 20.12 -0.12
N VAL A 81 1.07 18.84 -0.07
CA VAL A 81 2.40 18.41 0.33
C VAL A 81 3.10 17.80 -0.86
N LYS A 82 4.20 18.41 -1.31
CA LYS A 82 4.99 17.91 -2.44
C LYS A 82 5.80 16.68 -2.01
N VAL A 83 5.66 15.61 -2.77
CA VAL A 83 6.36 14.35 -2.57
C VAL A 83 7.44 14.22 -3.63
N PRO A 84 8.73 14.18 -3.26
CA PRO A 84 9.79 14.01 -4.24
C PRO A 84 9.78 12.58 -4.79
N GLY A 85 9.71 12.45 -6.11
CA GLY A 85 9.70 11.16 -6.81
C GLY A 85 8.44 10.93 -7.64
N SER A 86 8.39 9.78 -8.29
CA SER A 86 7.22 9.34 -9.06
C SER A 86 6.24 8.59 -8.17
N ARG A 87 4.94 8.74 -8.46
CA ARG A 87 3.88 8.03 -7.76
C ARG A 87 4.04 6.52 -7.90
N PRO A 88 4.02 5.75 -6.80
CA PRO A 88 4.01 4.30 -6.90
C PRO A 88 2.79 3.81 -7.69
N SER A 89 2.98 2.88 -8.62
CA SER A 89 1.90 2.40 -9.51
C SER A 89 0.71 1.75 -8.79
N TRP A 90 0.91 1.31 -7.55
CA TRP A 90 -0.12 0.75 -6.68
C TRP A 90 -0.89 1.81 -5.88
N PHE A 91 -0.42 3.06 -5.84
CA PHE A 91 -1.01 4.14 -5.06
C PHE A 91 -1.75 5.14 -5.96
N PRO A 92 -3.07 4.98 -6.16
CA PRO A 92 -3.82 5.85 -7.07
C PRO A 92 -3.82 7.31 -6.61
N SER A 93 -3.95 8.24 -7.56
CA SER A 93 -3.98 9.68 -7.28
C SER A 93 -5.25 10.13 -6.55
N THR A 94 -6.33 9.34 -6.62
CA THR A 94 -7.59 9.56 -5.90
C THR A 94 -8.09 8.22 -5.35
N LEU A 95 -8.54 8.20 -4.09
CA LEU A 95 -9.04 6.99 -3.42
C LEU A 95 -10.53 6.70 -3.71
N GLN A 96 -11.28 7.68 -4.22
CA GLN A 96 -12.66 7.50 -4.62
C GLN A 96 -12.74 7.11 -6.10
N GLU A 97 -13.37 5.97 -6.39
CA GLU A 97 -13.94 5.73 -7.71
C GLU A 97 -14.99 6.82 -7.95
N THR A 98 -14.82 7.61 -9.00
CA THR A 98 -15.95 8.39 -9.53
C THR A 98 -16.99 7.37 -9.96
N LYS A 99 -18.04 7.16 -9.16
CA LYS A 99 -19.25 6.54 -9.71
C LYS A 99 -19.67 7.44 -10.87
N SER A 100 -19.57 6.95 -12.11
CA SER A 100 -20.26 7.60 -13.22
C SER A 100 -21.72 7.77 -12.80
N PRO A 101 -22.31 8.96 -12.93
CA PRO A 101 -23.74 9.12 -12.70
C PRO A 101 -24.45 8.14 -13.64
N GLY A 102 -25.39 7.37 -13.08
CA GLY A 102 -25.98 6.21 -13.72
C GLY A 102 -26.43 6.47 -15.16
N GLY A 103 -26.06 5.56 -16.04
CA GLY A 103 -26.85 5.29 -17.24
C GLY A 103 -28.07 4.48 -16.84
N GLU A 104 -29.05 5.13 -16.20
CA GLU A 104 -30.45 4.72 -16.40
C GLU A 104 -30.93 5.36 -17.70
N ASN A 105 -31.65 4.55 -18.49
CA ASN A 105 -32.51 4.86 -19.64
C ASN A 105 -31.97 4.47 -21.03
N SER A 106 -32.13 3.19 -21.40
CA SER A 106 -33.07 2.69 -22.44
C SER A 106 -32.80 1.23 -22.78
#